data_AF-A0A367K955-F1
#
_entry.id   AF-A0A367K955-F1
#
_cell.length_a   1.000
_cell.length_b   1.000
_cell.length_c   1.000
_cell.angle_alpha   90.00
_cell.angle_beta   90.00
_cell.angle_gamma   90.00
#
_symmetry.space_group_name_H-M   'P 1'
#
loop_
_entity.id
_entity.type
_entity.pdbx_description
1 polymer ?
#
loop_
_entity_poly.entity_id
_entity_poly.type
_entity_poly.pdbx_seq_one_letter_code
_entity_poly.pdbx_strand_id
1 'polypeptide(L)'
;MKTLSLIAISLLLLQVSEAKTFLFPIPQQVEWAGASVPLSDTFRFEGIQNSNVAKAAVRYKDLIINERWTPVQKMTNRLVVSKSLNELQGILFQVSDNQIKLDIGVDESYELHIPSGGGYATLTAPTWVGALRGLETFSQLVVTDDGSDGDQLVAHSVKIKDYPAFGHRGILLDTSRNFYPVQSILRTLDAQSYNKMNVFHWHISDSQSWPIFLKSHPELSEKGAYSDKEIYTPEDIQDIIRYGNERGIRVIIELDMPAHTGSIGESHPEYMTCRDKFWEEYAAEPPAGQLNPVNEEAFQLVKDIVTEGTDVFPDTLYHTGGDEINSKCWEDDATVKKHMDEHNMTAKDLWFNWTNRLLDFVINDRKKRPIIWEDPLKDGGSYPKETIVQIWTTPAKKYTDLGHDVIVSSYDYFYLDCGHGGWVGNDERFISPLQAETQDDRFNYGGSGGSWCAPVKTWQRIYSYDMTLGISESSPGKIIGGEAAMWSEQTGHTVLEGRLWPRSAAAAEVFWSGSYDEDNNRRTVKDVAERFHDWNYRLQARGINSEPIQPKYCAKNPGLCDLHAPDGY
;
A
#
# COMPACT_ATOMS: atom_id res chain seq x y z
N MET A 1 -50.99 60.90 -15.81
CA MET A 1 -50.63 59.50 -15.48
C MET A 1 -49.29 59.22 -16.15
N LYS A 2 -48.18 59.48 -15.47
CA LYS A 2 -47.31 58.49 -14.79
C LYS A 2 -46.78 57.40 -15.74
N THR A 3 -45.66 57.69 -16.40
CA THR A 3 -44.72 56.69 -16.91
C THR A 3 -43.69 56.42 -15.80
N LEU A 4 -43.81 55.27 -15.13
CA LEU A 4 -42.84 54.79 -14.15
C LEU A 4 -41.53 54.43 -14.87
N SER A 5 -40.42 55.02 -14.41
CA SER A 5 -39.09 54.44 -14.63
C SER A 5 -38.92 53.29 -13.62
N LEU A 6 -38.90 52.05 -14.10
CA LEU A 6 -38.38 50.92 -13.32
C LEU A 6 -36.86 50.96 -13.42
N ILE A 7 -36.20 51.26 -12.31
CA ILE A 7 -34.78 50.96 -12.10
C ILE A 7 -34.71 49.45 -11.85
N ALA A 8 -34.27 48.70 -12.86
CA ALA A 8 -33.88 47.31 -12.68
C ALA A 8 -32.57 47.29 -11.89
N ILE A 9 -32.65 47.00 -10.59
CA ILE A 9 -31.49 46.64 -9.78
C ILE A 9 -31.05 45.26 -10.26
N SER A 10 -30.04 45.24 -11.12
CA SER A 10 -29.28 44.04 -11.44
C SER A 10 -28.60 43.58 -10.16
N LEU A 11 -29.17 42.59 -9.46
CA LEU A 11 -28.40 41.79 -8.51
C LEU A 11 -27.31 41.09 -9.33
N LEU A 12 -26.11 41.65 -9.33
CA LEU A 12 -24.90 40.88 -9.62
C LEU A 12 -24.84 39.79 -8.55
N LEU A 13 -25.25 38.58 -8.92
CA LEU A 13 -24.82 37.37 -8.26
C LEU A 13 -23.29 37.33 -8.40
N LEU A 14 -22.59 37.84 -7.39
CA LEU A 14 -21.19 37.54 -7.16
C LEU A 14 -21.12 36.03 -6.97
N GLN A 15 -20.79 35.30 -8.05
CA GLN A 15 -20.32 33.93 -7.93
C GLN A 15 -19.03 34.00 -7.12
N VAL A 16 -19.11 33.67 -5.84
CA VAL A 16 -17.94 33.43 -5.01
C VAL A 16 -17.27 32.19 -5.59
N SER A 17 -16.11 32.37 -6.20
CA SER A 17 -15.37 31.28 -6.83
C SER A 17 -14.43 30.62 -5.84
N GLU A 18 -14.48 29.30 -5.78
CA GLU A 18 -13.67 28.50 -4.89
C GLU A 18 -12.25 28.33 -5.42
N ALA A 19 -11.24 28.73 -4.64
CA ALA A 19 -9.83 28.39 -4.87
C ALA A 19 -9.60 26.92 -4.46
N LYS A 20 -9.99 25.98 -5.33
CA LYS A 20 -9.78 24.54 -5.12
C LYS A 20 -8.32 24.19 -5.38
N THR A 21 -7.76 23.23 -4.63
CA THR A 21 -6.48 22.59 -4.96
C THR A 21 -6.68 21.11 -5.23
N PHE A 22 -5.69 20.47 -5.87
CA PHE A 22 -5.72 19.03 -6.12
C PHE A 22 -5.24 18.28 -4.87
N LEU A 23 -6.20 17.78 -4.08
CA LEU A 23 -5.93 16.92 -2.92
C LEU A 23 -5.89 15.44 -3.34
N PHE A 24 -4.92 14.71 -2.78
CA PHE A 24 -4.76 13.28 -2.98
C PHE A 24 -4.07 12.59 -1.76
N PRO A 25 -4.66 11.55 -1.15
CA PRO A 25 -6.05 11.12 -1.31
C PRO A 25 -7.05 12.23 -1.00
N ILE A 26 -8.23 12.19 -1.61
CA ILE A 26 -9.32 13.15 -1.40
C ILE A 26 -9.88 12.97 0.02
N PRO A 27 -10.03 14.05 0.82
CA PRO A 27 -10.60 13.92 2.15
C PRO A 27 -12.06 13.47 2.14
N GLN A 28 -12.52 12.94 3.28
CA GLN A 28 -13.92 12.59 3.49
C GLN A 28 -14.85 13.80 3.33
N GLN A 29 -14.46 14.96 3.89
CA GLN A 29 -15.21 16.22 3.79
C GLN A 29 -14.27 17.40 3.57
N VAL A 30 -14.62 18.28 2.62
CA VAL A 30 -13.89 19.52 2.33
C VAL A 30 -14.85 20.66 2.05
N GLU A 31 -14.82 21.69 2.89
CA GLU A 31 -15.53 22.94 2.66
C GLU A 31 -14.54 24.03 2.19
N TRP A 32 -14.81 24.62 1.02
CA TRP A 32 -14.05 25.74 0.47
C TRP A 32 -14.84 27.04 0.60
N ALA A 33 -14.23 28.12 1.11
CA ALA A 33 -14.87 29.45 1.12
C ALA A 33 -14.26 30.48 0.14
N GLY A 34 -13.28 30.07 -0.67
CA GLY A 34 -12.93 30.73 -1.93
C GLY A 34 -11.89 31.86 -1.93
N ALA A 35 -10.92 31.85 -1.01
CA ALA A 35 -9.79 32.80 -1.05
C ALA A 35 -8.43 32.06 -1.01
N SER A 36 -7.32 32.81 -1.09
CA SER A 36 -5.95 32.35 -0.84
C SER A 36 -5.21 33.42 -0.03
N VAL A 37 -4.25 33.00 0.80
CA VAL A 37 -3.35 33.92 1.53
C VAL A 37 -1.90 33.58 1.24
N PRO A 38 -0.99 34.57 1.32
CA PRO A 38 0.43 34.29 1.28
C PRO A 38 0.87 33.46 2.50
N LEU A 39 1.80 32.54 2.30
CA LEU A 39 2.52 31.90 3.39
C LEU A 39 3.58 32.87 3.92
N SER A 40 3.67 33.05 5.24
CA SER A 40 4.66 33.97 5.82
C SER A 40 6.08 33.43 5.68
N ASP A 41 7.06 34.31 5.44
CA ASP A 41 8.49 33.97 5.48
C ASP A 41 8.94 33.43 6.85
N THR A 42 8.18 33.76 7.90
CA THR A 42 8.42 33.29 9.28
C THR A 42 7.54 32.11 9.69
N PHE A 43 6.95 31.42 8.71
CA PHE A 43 6.04 30.31 8.94
C PHE A 43 6.63 29.24 9.87
N ARG A 44 5.83 28.84 10.87
CA ARG A 44 6.25 27.88 11.90
C ARG A 44 5.12 26.99 12.38
N PHE A 45 5.50 25.90 13.02
CA PHE A 45 4.59 24.98 13.68
C PHE A 45 4.65 25.19 15.19
N GLU A 46 3.48 25.23 15.84
CA GLU A 46 3.34 25.43 17.28
C GLU A 46 2.48 24.32 17.91
N GLY A 47 2.60 24.10 19.22
CA GLY A 47 1.77 23.12 19.95
C GLY A 47 2.15 21.64 19.78
N ILE A 48 3.28 21.35 19.12
CA ILE A 48 3.77 19.98 18.94
C ILE A 48 4.33 19.43 20.25
N GLN A 49 3.84 18.27 20.68
CA GLN A 49 4.33 17.57 21.88
C GLN A 49 4.95 16.20 21.56
N ASN A 50 4.52 15.55 20.47
CA ASN A 50 5.08 14.28 20.02
C ASN A 50 6.34 14.47 19.15
N SER A 51 7.35 13.63 19.36
CA SER A 51 8.65 13.71 18.68
C SER A 51 8.59 13.31 17.20
N ASN A 52 7.73 12.36 16.82
CA ASN A 52 7.51 12.00 15.42
C ASN A 52 6.82 13.15 14.67
N VAL A 53 5.85 13.82 15.30
CA VAL A 53 5.21 15.02 14.73
C VAL A 53 6.22 16.16 14.57
N ALA A 54 7.15 16.35 15.53
CA ALA A 54 8.20 17.34 15.40
C ALA A 54 9.16 17.05 14.22
N LYS A 55 9.58 15.78 14.05
CA LYS A 55 10.39 15.35 12.91
C LYS A 55 9.64 15.55 11.59
N ALA A 56 8.36 15.19 11.56
CA ALA A 56 7.51 15.41 10.38
C ALA A 56 7.36 16.89 10.06
N ALA A 57 7.12 17.74 11.04
CA ALA A 57 7.03 19.19 10.87
C ALA A 57 8.28 19.76 10.19
N VAL A 58 9.48 19.33 10.59
CA VAL A 58 10.73 19.72 9.91
C VAL A 58 10.72 19.24 8.45
N ARG A 59 10.47 17.94 8.21
CA ARG A 59 10.43 17.39 6.83
C ARG A 59 9.44 18.12 5.93
N TYR A 60 8.22 18.38 6.41
CA TYR A 60 7.20 19.07 5.63
C TYR A 60 7.50 20.55 5.42
N LYS A 61 8.17 21.22 6.37
CA LYS A 61 8.67 22.57 6.15
C LYS A 61 9.63 22.58 4.96
N ASP A 62 10.58 21.65 4.96
CA ASP A 62 11.58 21.54 3.90
C ASP A 62 10.93 21.18 2.57
N LEU A 63 9.97 20.25 2.55
CA LEU A 63 9.20 19.91 1.35
C LEU A 63 8.49 21.14 0.78
N ILE A 64 7.71 21.85 1.60
CA ILE A 64 6.94 23.03 1.17
C ILE A 64 7.88 24.10 0.61
N ILE A 65 8.98 24.42 1.30
CA ILE A 65 9.93 25.46 0.88
C ILE A 65 10.65 25.08 -0.42
N ASN A 66 11.05 23.81 -0.56
CA ASN A 66 11.85 23.35 -1.69
C ASN A 66 11.01 23.03 -2.92
N GLU A 67 9.83 22.42 -2.77
CA GLU A 67 9.06 21.95 -3.92
C GLU A 67 8.44 23.10 -4.72
N ARG A 68 8.08 24.21 -4.05
CA ARG A 68 7.38 25.37 -4.64
C ARG A 68 6.35 24.96 -5.70
N TRP A 69 5.47 24.04 -5.32
CA TRP A 69 4.66 23.29 -6.26
C TRP A 69 3.73 24.17 -7.08
N THR A 70 3.86 24.13 -8.41
CA THR A 70 2.90 24.70 -9.35
C THR A 70 2.07 23.56 -9.94
N PRO A 71 0.73 23.55 -9.76
CA PRO A 71 -0.13 22.55 -10.37
C PRO A 71 0.05 22.44 -11.88
N VAL A 72 0.02 21.22 -12.40
CA VAL A 72 0.31 20.95 -13.83
C VAL A 72 -0.81 21.46 -14.74
N GLN A 73 -2.05 21.34 -14.28
CA GLN A 73 -3.24 21.85 -14.93
C GLN A 73 -3.35 23.36 -14.72
N LYS A 74 -3.62 24.12 -15.79
CA LYS A 74 -4.11 25.48 -15.62
C LYS A 74 -5.51 25.41 -15.06
N MET A 75 -5.70 25.82 -13.80
CA MET A 75 -7.05 25.95 -13.24
C MET A 75 -7.87 26.88 -14.13
N THR A 76 -8.86 26.32 -14.83
CA THR A 76 -9.67 27.01 -15.85
C THR A 76 -10.54 28.11 -15.26
N ASN A 77 -10.78 28.08 -13.94
CA ASN A 77 -11.41 29.16 -13.18
C ASN A 77 -10.38 29.92 -12.31
N ARG A 78 -9.33 30.48 -12.93
CA ARG A 78 -8.53 31.53 -12.28
C ARG A 78 -9.34 32.81 -12.19
N LEU A 79 -10.29 32.86 -11.26
CA LEU A 79 -10.75 34.14 -10.76
C LEU A 79 -9.62 34.72 -9.91
N VAL A 80 -9.31 35.98 -10.16
CA VAL A 80 -8.28 36.74 -9.46
C VAL A 80 -8.65 36.74 -7.99
N VAL A 81 -8.02 35.84 -7.24
CA VAL A 81 -8.20 35.74 -5.80
C VAL A 81 -7.69 37.04 -5.21
N SER A 82 -8.51 37.74 -4.43
CA SER A 82 -8.03 38.96 -3.78
C SER A 82 -6.96 38.56 -2.78
N LYS A 83 -5.69 38.90 -3.05
CA LYS A 83 -4.59 38.73 -2.10
C LYS A 83 -4.98 39.47 -0.81
N SER A 84 -5.27 38.72 0.25
CA SER A 84 -5.37 39.30 1.58
C SER A 84 -4.00 39.89 1.93
N LEU A 85 -3.99 41.03 2.62
CA LEU A 85 -2.75 41.58 3.20
C LEU A 85 -2.23 40.72 4.37
N ASN A 86 -3.06 39.81 4.89
CA ASN A 86 -2.71 38.99 6.04
C ASN A 86 -2.13 37.65 5.59
N GLU A 87 -0.95 37.33 6.11
CA GLU A 87 -0.23 36.08 5.85
C GLU A 87 -0.62 34.97 6.82
N LEU A 88 -0.50 33.71 6.38
CA LEU A 88 -0.53 32.56 7.27
C LEU A 88 0.84 32.42 7.98
N GLN A 89 0.84 32.64 9.28
CA GLN A 89 2.00 32.65 10.18
C GLN A 89 2.41 31.25 10.64
N GLY A 90 1.50 30.28 10.63
CA GLY A 90 1.82 28.94 11.14
C GLY A 90 0.64 27.99 11.23
N ILE A 91 0.91 26.81 11.79
CA ILE A 91 -0.11 25.84 12.22
C ILE A 91 0.03 25.59 13.71
N LEU A 92 -1.09 25.67 14.42
CA LEU A 92 -1.22 25.23 15.80
C LEU A 92 -1.72 23.78 15.83
N PHE A 93 -0.91 22.89 16.41
CA PHE A 93 -1.27 21.50 16.62
C PHE A 93 -2.06 21.34 17.93
N GLN A 94 -3.17 20.60 17.86
CA GLN A 94 -4.00 20.23 19.00
C GLN A 94 -4.21 18.71 18.97
N VAL A 95 -3.28 18.00 19.60
CA VAL A 95 -3.28 16.53 19.64
C VAL A 95 -3.67 16.06 21.03
N SER A 96 -4.72 15.24 21.12
CA SER A 96 -5.22 14.72 22.40
C SER A 96 -4.30 13.65 22.99
N ASP A 97 -3.95 12.62 22.21
CA ASP A 97 -3.03 11.56 22.62
C ASP A 97 -1.71 11.62 21.83
N ASN A 98 -0.66 12.07 22.53
CA ASN A 98 0.69 12.19 21.98
C ASN A 98 1.57 10.97 22.24
N GLN A 99 1.08 9.96 22.97
CA GLN A 99 1.88 8.83 23.46
C GLN A 99 1.33 7.47 23.03
N ILE A 100 0.20 7.44 22.32
CA ILE A 100 -0.34 6.18 21.77
C ILE A 100 0.71 5.42 20.97
N LYS A 101 0.85 4.13 21.27
CA LYS A 101 1.70 3.22 20.48
C LYS A 101 1.04 3.03 19.12
N LEU A 102 1.83 3.17 18.04
CA LEU A 102 1.37 2.83 16.70
C LEU A 102 1.05 1.34 16.61
N ASP A 103 -0.19 1.01 16.27
CA ASP A 103 -0.68 -0.36 16.11
C ASP A 103 -1.98 -0.37 15.27
N ILE A 104 -2.52 -1.55 14.96
CA ILE A 104 -3.83 -1.65 14.28
C ILE A 104 -4.93 -0.97 15.12
N GLY A 105 -5.79 -0.20 14.46
CA GLY A 105 -6.94 0.46 15.09
C GLY A 105 -6.65 1.79 15.78
N VAL A 106 -5.40 2.29 15.73
CA VAL A 106 -5.09 3.67 16.14
C VAL A 106 -5.90 4.65 15.28
N ASP A 107 -6.53 5.63 15.93
CA ASP A 107 -7.34 6.65 15.26
C ASP A 107 -6.44 7.61 14.45
N GLU A 108 -6.64 7.64 13.14
CA GLU A 108 -5.90 8.46 12.19
C GLU A 108 -6.70 9.67 11.68
N SER A 109 -7.85 9.96 12.28
CA SER A 109 -8.69 11.10 11.91
C SER A 109 -8.04 12.44 12.29
N TYR A 110 -8.40 13.48 11.56
CA TYR A 110 -8.00 14.85 11.87
C TYR A 110 -8.99 15.87 11.32
N GLU A 111 -8.95 17.07 11.89
CA GLU A 111 -9.60 18.27 11.36
C GLU A 111 -8.53 19.34 11.07
N LEU A 112 -8.57 19.92 9.87
CA LEU A 112 -7.69 21.02 9.46
C LEU A 112 -8.53 22.25 9.12
N HIS A 113 -8.25 23.37 9.78
CA HIS A 113 -8.94 24.64 9.55
C HIS A 113 -7.97 25.76 9.23
N ILE A 114 -8.16 26.42 8.08
CA ILE A 114 -7.37 27.57 7.62
C ILE A 114 -8.25 28.84 7.67
N PRO A 115 -8.00 29.82 8.57
CA PRO A 115 -8.96 30.88 8.94
C PRO A 115 -8.90 32.17 8.10
N SER A 116 -10.06 32.70 7.64
CA SER A 116 -10.22 33.73 6.57
C SER A 116 -9.28 34.95 6.59
N GLY A 117 -8.81 35.34 7.76
CA GLY A 117 -8.01 36.54 8.00
C GLY A 117 -6.50 36.31 8.12
N GLY A 118 -5.95 35.16 7.74
CA GLY A 118 -4.54 34.81 7.98
C GLY A 118 -4.28 34.38 9.43
N GLY A 119 -3.05 34.48 9.92
CA GLY A 119 -2.69 34.06 11.28
C GLY A 119 -2.35 32.57 11.35
N TYR A 120 -3.03 31.78 12.19
CA TYR A 120 -2.69 30.36 12.40
C TYR A 120 -3.77 29.42 11.87
N ALA A 121 -3.37 28.46 11.05
CA ALA A 121 -4.19 27.28 10.82
C ALA A 121 -4.24 26.44 12.10
N THR A 122 -5.30 25.66 12.29
CA THR A 122 -5.42 24.71 13.40
C THR A 122 -5.52 23.30 12.84
N LEU A 123 -4.67 22.41 13.34
CA LEU A 123 -4.70 20.98 13.04
C LEU A 123 -5.01 20.22 14.33
N THR A 124 -6.22 19.70 14.40
CA THR A 124 -6.73 18.95 15.56
C THR A 124 -6.77 17.47 15.21
N ALA A 125 -6.26 16.62 16.09
CA ALA A 125 -6.29 15.18 15.89
C ALA A 125 -6.44 14.42 17.22
N PRO A 126 -7.18 13.30 17.26
CA PRO A 126 -7.22 12.45 18.45
C PRO A 126 -5.85 11.88 18.81
N THR A 127 -5.02 11.56 17.81
CA THR A 127 -3.68 11.00 18.01
C THR A 127 -2.61 11.73 17.21
N TRP A 128 -1.34 11.52 17.58
CA TRP A 128 -0.21 12.04 16.81
C TRP A 128 -0.16 11.49 15.37
N VAL A 129 -0.75 10.31 15.11
CA VAL A 129 -0.80 9.72 13.77
C VAL A 129 -1.74 10.52 12.87
N GLY A 130 -2.94 10.87 13.36
CA GLY A 130 -3.86 11.75 12.63
C GLY A 130 -3.25 13.12 12.32
N ALA A 131 -2.44 13.66 13.23
CA ALA A 131 -1.68 14.89 12.97
C ALA A 131 -0.67 14.75 11.82
N LEU A 132 -0.04 13.59 11.64
CA LEU A 132 0.81 13.34 10.46
C LEU A 132 -0.01 13.35 9.17
N ARG A 133 -1.21 12.77 9.17
CA ARG A 133 -2.11 12.74 8.00
C ARG A 133 -2.57 14.13 7.61
N GLY A 134 -2.94 14.95 8.60
CA GLY A 134 -3.32 16.33 8.36
C GLY A 134 -2.17 17.22 7.92
N LEU A 135 -0.93 16.94 8.34
CA LEU A 135 0.25 17.66 7.87
C LEU A 135 0.57 17.36 6.39
N GLU A 136 0.41 16.12 5.94
CA GLU A 136 0.49 15.78 4.50
C GLU A 136 -0.57 16.56 3.71
N THR A 137 -1.84 16.54 4.16
CA THR A 137 -2.91 17.29 3.52
C THR A 137 -2.64 18.80 3.50
N PHE A 138 -2.14 19.37 4.59
CA PHE A 138 -1.77 20.78 4.63
C PHE A 138 -0.71 21.11 3.58
N SER A 139 0.32 20.26 3.44
CA SER A 139 1.35 20.46 2.42
C SER A 139 0.73 20.60 1.04
N GLN A 140 -0.34 19.86 0.77
CA GLN A 140 -1.02 19.87 -0.51
C GLN A 140 -1.84 21.14 -0.81
N LEU A 141 -2.20 21.89 0.22
CA LEU A 141 -2.90 23.16 0.11
C LEU A 141 -1.97 24.34 -0.23
N VAL A 142 -0.65 24.15 -0.10
CA VAL A 142 0.36 25.13 -0.49
C VAL A 142 0.73 24.95 -1.96
N VAL A 143 0.54 25.99 -2.75
CA VAL A 143 0.85 26.05 -4.18
C VAL A 143 1.54 27.36 -4.54
N THR A 144 2.27 27.38 -5.64
CA THR A 144 2.91 28.60 -6.18
C THR A 144 2.16 29.01 -7.45
N ASP A 145 1.88 30.31 -7.60
CA ASP A 145 1.25 30.82 -8.82
C ASP A 145 2.31 31.33 -9.82
N ASP A 146 2.33 30.76 -11.02
CA ASP A 146 3.12 31.18 -12.18
C ASP A 146 2.96 32.67 -12.56
N GLY A 147 1.90 33.36 -12.09
CA GLY A 147 1.65 34.78 -12.32
C GLY A 147 1.94 35.72 -11.13
N SER A 148 2.28 35.17 -9.97
CA SER A 148 2.76 35.94 -8.82
C SER A 148 4.29 36.13 -8.91
N ASP A 149 4.89 37.06 -8.17
CA ASP A 149 6.36 37.25 -8.10
C ASP A 149 7.12 36.04 -7.50
N GLY A 150 6.56 34.83 -7.55
CA GLY A 150 7.08 33.60 -6.96
C GLY A 150 6.62 33.35 -5.53
N ASP A 151 5.57 34.04 -5.07
CA ASP A 151 5.01 33.90 -3.73
C ASP A 151 4.29 32.54 -3.57
N GLN A 152 4.54 31.84 -2.45
CA GLN A 152 3.75 30.66 -2.09
C GLN A 152 2.40 31.08 -1.52
N LEU A 153 1.34 30.51 -2.08
CA LEU A 153 -0.04 30.76 -1.70
C LEU A 153 -0.62 29.51 -1.05
N VAL A 154 -1.37 29.70 0.03
CA VAL A 154 -2.15 28.62 0.65
C VAL A 154 -3.62 28.85 0.34
N ALA A 155 -4.30 27.79 -0.09
CA ALA A 155 -5.75 27.84 -0.25
C ALA A 155 -6.40 28.20 1.10
N HIS A 156 -7.28 29.20 1.07
CA HIS A 156 -7.79 29.87 2.25
C HIS A 156 -9.25 29.50 2.52
N SER A 157 -9.63 29.49 3.80
CA SER A 157 -10.99 29.20 4.28
C SER A 157 -11.39 27.78 3.94
N VAL A 158 -10.46 26.87 4.23
CA VAL A 158 -10.63 25.43 4.06
C VAL A 158 -10.94 24.85 5.43
N LYS A 159 -12.03 24.09 5.50
CA LYS A 159 -12.28 23.17 6.61
C LYS A 159 -12.25 21.77 6.05
N ILE A 160 -11.37 20.94 6.59
CA ILE A 160 -11.24 19.55 6.22
C ILE A 160 -11.55 18.72 7.46
N LYS A 161 -12.42 17.73 7.30
CA LYS A 161 -12.58 16.63 8.24
C LYS A 161 -12.27 15.36 7.48
N ASP A 162 -11.35 14.57 8.00
CA ASP A 162 -10.81 13.46 7.24
C ASP A 162 -10.42 12.29 8.14
N TYR A 163 -10.57 11.10 7.59
CA TYR A 163 -10.30 9.81 8.24
C TYR A 163 -10.25 8.70 7.18
N PRO A 164 -9.50 7.62 7.44
CA PRO A 164 -9.44 6.51 6.49
C PRO A 164 -10.73 5.67 6.51
N ALA A 165 -11.15 5.21 5.34
CA ALA A 165 -12.22 4.23 5.17
C ALA A 165 -11.81 2.85 5.72
N PHE A 166 -10.53 2.51 5.63
CA PHE A 166 -9.97 1.25 6.11
C PHE A 166 -8.74 1.45 7.01
N GLY A 167 -8.66 0.66 8.09
CA GLY A 167 -7.58 0.75 9.06
C GLY A 167 -6.26 0.13 8.59
N HIS A 168 -6.27 -0.75 7.59
CA HIS A 168 -5.09 -1.43 7.05
C HIS A 168 -4.85 -1.03 5.59
N ARG A 169 -3.77 -0.27 5.32
CA ARG A 169 -3.50 0.30 3.99
C ARG A 169 -2.06 0.04 3.63
N GLY A 170 -1.82 -1.12 3.01
CA GLY A 170 -0.49 -1.71 2.93
C GLY A 170 0.14 -1.72 1.55
N ILE A 171 1.47 -1.82 1.54
CA ILE A 171 2.24 -2.31 0.41
C ILE A 171 2.98 -3.55 0.91
N LEU A 172 2.81 -4.66 0.21
CA LEU A 172 3.67 -5.83 0.35
C LEU A 172 4.89 -5.64 -0.53
N LEU A 173 6.08 -5.79 0.05
CA LEU A 173 7.33 -5.86 -0.70
C LEU A 173 8.04 -7.17 -0.39
N ASP A 174 8.15 -8.00 -1.43
CA ASP A 174 9.01 -9.17 -1.45
C ASP A 174 10.46 -8.72 -1.59
N THR A 175 11.31 -9.13 -0.64
CA THR A 175 12.75 -8.84 -0.65
C THR A 175 13.61 -10.10 -0.67
N SER A 176 12.98 -11.25 -0.90
CA SER A 176 13.63 -12.55 -1.00
C SER A 176 13.96 -12.89 -2.44
N ARG A 177 12.99 -12.78 -3.37
CA ARG A 177 13.23 -13.11 -4.79
C ARG A 177 14.33 -12.22 -5.37
N ASN A 178 14.36 -10.95 -4.98
CA ASN A 178 15.48 -10.04 -5.21
C ASN A 178 15.71 -9.15 -3.98
N PHE A 179 16.98 -8.86 -3.68
CA PHE A 179 17.36 -8.00 -2.56
C PHE A 179 17.14 -6.51 -2.87
N TYR A 180 16.79 -5.74 -1.83
CA TYR A 180 16.63 -4.29 -1.90
C TYR A 180 17.50 -3.59 -0.85
N PRO A 181 18.37 -2.66 -1.23
CA PRO A 181 19.09 -1.85 -0.25
C PRO A 181 18.12 -1.11 0.68
N VAL A 182 18.49 -0.98 1.96
CA VAL A 182 17.71 -0.27 2.98
C VAL A 182 17.20 1.08 2.48
N GLN A 183 18.06 1.84 1.80
CA GLN A 183 17.68 3.16 1.26
C GLN A 183 16.50 3.11 0.29
N SER A 184 16.36 2.04 -0.50
CA SER A 184 15.20 1.85 -1.38
C SER A 184 13.92 1.61 -0.58
N ILE A 185 14.00 0.81 0.50
CA ILE A 185 12.87 0.60 1.41
C ILE A 185 12.48 1.91 2.10
N LEU A 186 13.46 2.70 2.58
CA LEU A 186 13.18 4.01 3.20
C LEU A 186 12.46 4.96 2.23
N ARG A 187 12.85 4.99 0.95
CA ARG A 187 12.17 5.79 -0.08
C ARG A 187 10.75 5.30 -0.35
N THR A 188 10.51 3.99 -0.31
CA THR A 188 9.15 3.42 -0.36
C THR A 188 8.31 3.92 0.82
N LEU A 189 8.86 3.92 2.04
CA LEU A 189 8.19 4.43 3.24
C LEU A 189 7.87 5.94 3.15
N ASP A 190 8.75 6.74 2.54
CA ASP A 190 8.45 8.16 2.25
C ASP A 190 7.23 8.30 1.35
N ALA A 191 7.20 7.58 0.22
CA ALA A 191 6.08 7.62 -0.70
C ALA A 191 4.79 7.06 -0.09
N GLN A 192 4.85 6.02 0.75
CA GLN A 192 3.71 5.53 1.52
C GLN A 192 3.15 6.62 2.45
N SER A 193 4.03 7.34 3.16
CA SER A 193 3.64 8.46 4.03
C SER A 193 2.91 9.55 3.25
N TYR A 194 3.42 9.92 2.07
CA TYR A 194 2.79 10.95 1.23
C TYR A 194 1.39 10.55 0.76
N ASN A 195 1.16 9.24 0.60
CA ASN A 195 -0.11 8.67 0.16
C ASN A 195 -1.01 8.22 1.33
N LYS A 196 -0.65 8.53 2.58
CA LYS A 196 -1.39 8.12 3.79
C LYS A 196 -1.56 6.59 3.96
N MET A 197 -0.69 5.80 3.34
CA MET A 197 -0.57 4.37 3.59
C MET A 197 0.11 4.14 4.94
N ASN A 198 -0.28 3.10 5.67
CA ASN A 198 0.11 2.91 7.07
C ASN A 198 0.68 1.52 7.39
N VAL A 199 0.85 0.65 6.39
CA VAL A 199 1.44 -0.68 6.57
C VAL A 199 2.53 -0.92 5.51
N PHE A 200 3.72 -1.25 5.96
CA PHE A 200 4.74 -1.88 5.15
C PHE A 200 4.77 -3.36 5.53
N HIS A 201 4.22 -4.19 4.64
CA HIS A 201 4.22 -5.63 4.77
C HIS A 201 5.50 -6.15 4.12
N TRP A 202 6.40 -6.65 4.94
CA TRP A 202 7.73 -7.05 4.52
C TRP A 202 7.79 -8.58 4.39
N HIS A 203 7.60 -9.05 3.17
CA HIS A 203 7.84 -10.42 2.77
C HIS A 203 9.35 -10.61 2.62
N ILE A 204 10.01 -11.10 3.68
CA ILE A 204 11.46 -11.00 3.82
C ILE A 204 12.20 -12.30 3.50
N SER A 205 11.53 -13.44 3.40
CA SER A 205 12.11 -14.73 3.08
C SER A 205 11.24 -15.51 2.11
N ASP A 206 11.86 -16.31 1.24
CA ASP A 206 11.17 -17.22 0.34
C ASP A 206 12.11 -18.37 -0.05
N SER A 207 11.71 -19.21 -1.00
CA SER A 207 12.51 -20.29 -1.56
C SER A 207 13.80 -19.83 -2.21
N GLN A 208 13.85 -18.61 -2.75
CA GLN A 208 15.02 -18.10 -3.48
C GLN A 208 16.11 -17.56 -2.55
N SER A 209 15.76 -16.89 -1.44
CA SER A 209 16.76 -16.45 -0.45
C SER A 209 16.23 -16.25 0.98
N TRP A 210 17.18 -16.19 1.92
CA TRP A 210 16.95 -15.85 3.33
C TRP A 210 17.83 -14.64 3.73
N PRO A 211 17.41 -13.41 3.44
CA PRO A 211 18.22 -12.22 3.70
C PRO A 211 18.12 -11.69 5.14
N ILE A 212 17.17 -12.15 5.97
CA ILE A 212 17.01 -11.67 7.34
C ILE A 212 18.03 -12.33 8.30
N PHE A 213 18.83 -11.54 9.00
CA PHE A 213 19.67 -12.06 10.07
C PHE A 213 18.85 -12.34 11.34
N LEU A 214 18.86 -13.59 11.79
CA LEU A 214 18.29 -14.03 13.07
C LEU A 214 19.41 -14.43 14.03
N LYS A 215 19.39 -13.89 15.24
CA LYS A 215 20.37 -14.21 16.30
C LYS A 215 20.25 -15.65 16.77
N SER A 216 19.03 -16.19 16.78
CA SER A 216 18.75 -17.58 17.14
C SER A 216 19.33 -18.56 16.12
N HIS A 217 19.35 -18.17 14.85
CA HIS A 217 19.73 -19.01 13.70
C HIS A 217 20.52 -18.20 12.65
N PRO A 218 21.74 -17.74 12.98
CA PRO A 218 22.54 -16.92 12.05
C PRO A 218 22.89 -17.68 10.76
N GLU A 219 22.99 -19.01 10.83
CA GLU A 219 23.28 -19.87 9.69
C GLU A 219 22.27 -19.76 8.55
N LEU A 220 21.02 -19.35 8.83
CA LEU A 220 19.98 -19.20 7.82
C LEU A 220 20.36 -18.12 6.79
N SER A 221 20.78 -16.95 7.23
CA SER A 221 21.21 -15.88 6.31
C SER A 221 22.65 -16.03 5.85
N GLU A 222 23.54 -16.58 6.67
CA GLU A 222 24.93 -16.88 6.27
C GLU A 222 25.00 -17.82 5.06
N LYS A 223 23.99 -18.69 4.88
CA LYS A 223 23.93 -19.65 3.76
C LYS A 223 22.81 -19.37 2.76
N GLY A 224 21.70 -18.80 3.20
CA GLY A 224 20.51 -18.58 2.38
C GLY A 224 20.43 -17.21 1.70
N ALA A 225 21.25 -16.23 2.10
CA ALA A 225 21.31 -14.94 1.40
C ALA A 225 22.08 -15.04 0.07
N TYR A 226 21.79 -14.15 -0.87
CA TYR A 226 22.51 -14.10 -2.16
C TYR A 226 23.99 -13.74 -2.01
N SER A 227 24.33 -12.93 -1.01
CA SER A 227 25.70 -12.61 -0.63
C SER A 227 25.76 -12.00 0.77
N ASP A 228 26.95 -11.93 1.38
CA ASP A 228 27.19 -11.25 2.66
C ASP A 228 26.76 -9.77 2.69
N LYS A 229 26.55 -9.15 1.53
CA LYS A 229 26.11 -7.75 1.40
C LYS A 229 24.60 -7.60 1.23
N GLU A 230 23.90 -8.71 1.07
CA GLU A 230 22.46 -8.79 0.81
C GLU A 230 21.76 -9.44 2.00
N ILE A 231 22.21 -9.06 3.20
CA ILE A 231 21.66 -9.44 4.49
C ILE A 231 21.14 -8.18 5.18
N TYR A 232 19.91 -8.22 5.67
CA TYR A 232 19.36 -7.21 6.57
C TYR A 232 19.86 -7.48 7.99
N THR A 233 20.76 -6.62 8.47
CA THR A 233 21.29 -6.70 9.82
C THR A 233 20.24 -6.31 10.87
N PRO A 234 20.41 -6.67 12.15
CA PRO A 234 19.54 -6.18 13.22
C PRO A 234 19.41 -4.65 13.24
N GLU A 235 20.50 -3.94 12.95
CA GLU A 235 20.53 -2.48 12.85
C GLU A 235 19.67 -1.98 11.68
N ASP A 236 19.78 -2.60 10.49
CA ASP A 236 18.96 -2.24 9.33
C ASP A 236 17.46 -2.42 9.62
N ILE A 237 17.09 -3.53 10.25
CA ILE A 237 15.70 -3.84 10.61
C ILE A 237 15.17 -2.81 11.61
N GLN A 238 15.93 -2.50 12.66
CA GLN A 238 15.54 -1.49 13.64
C GLN A 238 15.45 -0.09 13.03
N ASP A 239 16.32 0.23 12.06
CA ASP A 239 16.29 1.49 11.34
C ASP A 239 15.03 1.61 10.47
N ILE A 240 14.66 0.55 9.74
CA ILE A 240 13.42 0.51 8.94
C ILE A 240 12.18 0.63 9.83
N ILE A 241 12.10 -0.13 10.92
CA ILE A 241 10.98 -0.06 11.89
C ILE A 241 10.85 1.35 12.47
N ARG A 242 11.97 1.94 12.89
CA ARG A 242 11.99 3.32 13.42
C ARG A 242 11.57 4.34 12.37
N TYR A 243 12.09 4.22 11.15
CA TYR A 243 11.78 5.13 10.05
C TYR A 243 10.31 5.08 9.64
N GLY A 244 9.72 3.87 9.64
CA GLY A 244 8.29 3.65 9.45
C GLY A 244 7.47 4.30 10.58
N ASN A 245 7.85 4.07 11.84
CA ASN A 245 7.16 4.66 12.99
C ASN A 245 7.13 6.19 12.94
N GLU A 246 8.24 6.83 12.55
CA GLU A 246 8.33 8.29 12.37
C GLU A 246 7.39 8.87 11.28
N ARG A 247 6.79 7.99 10.47
CA ARG A 247 5.82 8.28 9.40
C ARG A 247 4.41 7.74 9.69
N GLY A 248 4.21 7.17 10.87
CA GLY A 248 2.97 6.47 11.20
C GLY A 248 2.73 5.25 10.32
N ILE A 249 3.80 4.55 9.92
CA ILE A 249 3.74 3.30 9.14
C ILE A 249 4.16 2.14 10.05
N ARG A 250 3.28 1.15 10.13
CA ARG A 250 3.50 -0.12 10.82
C ARG A 250 4.34 -1.02 9.92
N VAL A 251 5.37 -1.65 10.46
CA VAL A 251 6.14 -2.66 9.73
C VAL A 251 5.68 -4.03 10.21
N ILE A 252 5.04 -4.78 9.33
CA ILE A 252 4.57 -6.16 9.57
C ILE A 252 5.52 -7.08 8.83
N ILE A 253 6.06 -8.07 9.52
CA ILE A 253 6.91 -9.09 8.91
C ILE A 253 6.07 -10.28 8.45
N GLU A 254 6.44 -10.82 7.29
CA GLU A 254 6.06 -12.13 6.82
C GLU A 254 7.29 -13.03 6.72
N LEU A 255 7.18 -14.20 7.34
CA LEU A 255 8.08 -15.33 7.14
C LEU A 255 7.20 -16.49 6.72
N ASP A 256 7.09 -16.65 5.40
CA ASP A 256 6.13 -17.54 4.77
C ASP A 256 6.52 -19.02 4.97
N MET A 257 5.58 -19.79 5.50
CA MET A 257 5.75 -21.20 5.82
C MET A 257 4.39 -21.94 5.75
N PRO A 258 4.35 -23.23 5.36
CA PRO A 258 5.50 -24.13 5.16
C PRO A 258 5.98 -24.26 3.71
N ALA A 259 5.29 -23.66 2.74
CA ALA A 259 5.79 -23.52 1.37
C ALA A 259 6.91 -22.46 1.34
N HIS A 260 7.39 -22.05 0.17
CA HIS A 260 8.25 -20.86 0.07
C HIS A 260 9.47 -20.86 1.00
N THR A 261 10.01 -22.05 1.31
CA THR A 261 11.06 -22.26 2.34
C THR A 261 12.29 -22.92 1.75
N GLY A 262 12.37 -23.01 0.42
CA GLY A 262 13.54 -23.45 -0.33
C GLY A 262 14.86 -22.76 0.03
N SER A 263 14.92 -21.66 0.77
CA SER A 263 16.22 -21.12 1.26
C SER A 263 16.68 -21.76 2.58
N ILE A 264 15.77 -22.23 3.43
CA ILE A 264 16.08 -22.83 4.75
C ILE A 264 17.02 -24.05 4.64
N GLY A 265 16.82 -24.88 3.62
CA GLY A 265 17.64 -26.06 3.42
C GLY A 265 19.06 -25.81 2.89
N GLU A 266 19.48 -24.56 2.67
CA GLU A 266 20.92 -24.25 2.52
C GLU A 266 21.67 -24.54 3.83
N SER A 267 21.02 -24.28 4.97
CA SER A 267 21.50 -24.62 6.31
C SER A 267 20.97 -25.95 6.84
N HIS A 268 19.71 -26.27 6.55
CA HIS A 268 18.97 -27.39 7.14
C HIS A 268 18.33 -28.31 6.08
N PRO A 269 19.13 -28.95 5.21
CA PRO A 269 18.58 -29.82 4.17
C PRO A 269 17.71 -30.95 4.73
N GLU A 270 17.95 -31.39 5.97
CA GLU A 270 17.20 -32.41 6.70
C GLU A 270 15.76 -31.99 7.08
N TYR A 271 15.44 -30.70 7.04
CA TYR A 271 14.11 -30.18 7.33
C TYR A 271 13.23 -30.00 6.07
N MET A 272 13.79 -30.24 4.88
CA MET A 272 13.13 -29.93 3.63
C MET A 272 12.55 -31.17 2.94
N THR A 273 11.48 -30.96 2.20
CA THR A 273 10.92 -31.88 1.20
C THR A 273 11.08 -31.27 -0.19
N CYS A 274 11.20 -32.14 -1.21
CA CYS A 274 11.30 -31.83 -2.64
C CYS A 274 12.35 -30.78 -3.11
N ARG A 275 13.25 -30.31 -2.24
CA ARG A 275 14.32 -29.35 -2.58
C ARG A 275 15.25 -29.88 -3.69
N ASP A 276 15.51 -31.19 -3.69
CA ASP A 276 16.36 -31.87 -4.67
C ASP A 276 15.63 -32.15 -6.00
N LYS A 277 14.34 -31.80 -6.11
CA LYS A 277 13.51 -32.05 -7.29
C LYS A 277 13.53 -30.86 -8.23
N PHE A 278 13.35 -31.15 -9.51
CA PHE A 278 13.05 -30.11 -10.49
C PHE A 278 11.64 -29.57 -10.25
N TRP A 279 11.48 -28.25 -10.29
CA TRP A 279 10.34 -27.55 -9.71
C TRP A 279 8.98 -27.79 -10.41
N GLU A 280 8.97 -28.12 -11.70
CA GLU A 280 7.77 -28.13 -12.56
C GLU A 280 6.56 -28.88 -11.97
N GLU A 281 6.78 -30.03 -11.32
CA GLU A 281 5.70 -30.80 -10.68
C GLU A 281 5.53 -30.51 -9.17
N TYR A 282 6.48 -29.80 -8.56
CA TYR A 282 6.67 -29.71 -7.11
C TYR A 282 6.50 -28.30 -6.53
N ALA A 283 6.40 -27.27 -7.36
CA ALA A 283 6.17 -25.88 -6.96
C ALA A 283 5.52 -25.08 -8.11
N ALA A 284 4.91 -23.94 -7.78
CA ALA A 284 4.41 -23.00 -8.79
C ALA A 284 5.55 -22.29 -9.55
N GLU A 285 6.70 -22.16 -8.91
CA GLU A 285 7.90 -21.51 -9.44
C GLU A 285 9.20 -22.15 -8.90
N PRO A 286 10.35 -21.95 -9.58
CA PRO A 286 11.63 -22.41 -9.06
C PRO A 286 12.22 -21.49 -7.97
N PRO A 287 13.01 -22.06 -7.03
CA PRO A 287 13.23 -23.49 -6.82
C PRO A 287 12.07 -24.12 -6.04
N ALA A 288 11.91 -25.45 -6.16
CA ALA A 288 11.04 -26.19 -5.25
C ALA A 288 11.65 -26.27 -3.84
N GLY A 289 10.80 -26.53 -2.87
CA GLY A 289 11.21 -26.76 -1.49
C GLY A 289 10.12 -26.33 -0.51
N GLN A 290 9.70 -27.25 0.34
CA GLN A 290 8.74 -26.98 1.43
C GLN A 290 9.22 -27.67 2.70
N LEU A 291 8.95 -27.08 3.86
CA LEU A 291 9.28 -27.70 5.15
C LEU A 291 8.62 -29.08 5.26
N ASN A 292 9.32 -30.02 5.89
CA ASN A 292 8.79 -31.33 6.24
C ASN A 292 7.81 -31.16 7.43
N PRO A 293 6.49 -31.32 7.21
CA PRO A 293 5.48 -31.01 8.22
C PRO A 293 5.43 -32.01 9.37
N VAL A 294 6.12 -33.16 9.25
CA VAL A 294 6.15 -34.21 10.29
C VAL A 294 7.48 -34.25 11.04
N ASN A 295 8.43 -33.38 10.67
CA ASN A 295 9.69 -33.23 11.37
C ASN A 295 9.53 -32.25 12.55
N GLU A 296 9.59 -32.76 13.78
CA GLU A 296 9.44 -31.96 15.00
C GLU A 296 10.59 -30.97 15.25
N GLU A 297 11.81 -31.29 14.80
CA GLU A 297 12.94 -30.36 14.87
C GLU A 297 12.78 -29.21 13.87
N ALA A 298 12.25 -29.49 12.67
CA ALA A 298 11.86 -28.47 11.71
C ALA A 298 10.77 -27.54 12.29
N PHE A 299 9.75 -28.10 12.96
CA PHE A 299 8.74 -27.26 13.61
C PHE A 299 9.31 -26.46 14.79
N GLN A 300 10.31 -26.99 15.51
CA GLN A 300 10.99 -26.24 16.55
C GLN A 300 11.78 -25.06 15.97
N LEU A 301 12.48 -25.24 14.85
CA LEU A 301 13.09 -24.13 14.11
C LEU A 301 12.05 -23.05 13.74
N VAL A 302 10.88 -23.45 13.24
CA VAL A 302 9.78 -22.51 12.95
C VAL A 302 9.37 -21.72 14.20
N LYS A 303 9.25 -22.37 15.36
CA LYS A 303 8.92 -21.68 16.61
C LYS A 303 9.99 -20.67 17.03
N ASP A 304 11.26 -20.99 16.82
CA ASP A 304 12.39 -20.11 17.16
C ASP A 304 12.42 -18.89 16.23
N ILE A 305 12.22 -19.11 14.92
CA ILE A 305 12.06 -18.06 13.90
C ILE A 305 10.89 -17.13 14.24
N VAL A 306 9.70 -17.68 14.52
CA VAL A 306 8.50 -16.90 14.86
C VAL A 306 8.69 -16.17 16.20
N THR A 307 9.39 -16.77 17.15
CA THR A 307 9.71 -16.12 18.43
C THR A 307 10.55 -14.87 18.20
N GLU A 308 11.65 -14.99 17.47
CA GLU A 308 12.51 -13.83 17.19
C GLU A 308 11.80 -12.79 16.30
N GLY A 309 11.10 -13.21 15.25
CA GLY A 309 10.32 -12.31 14.40
C GLY A 309 9.27 -11.52 15.19
N THR A 310 8.57 -12.16 16.12
CA THR A 310 7.55 -11.48 16.95
C THR A 310 8.13 -10.60 18.06
N ASP A 311 9.36 -10.88 18.53
CA ASP A 311 10.09 -10.06 19.50
C ASP A 311 10.73 -8.82 18.86
N VAL A 312 11.23 -8.95 17.62
CA VAL A 312 11.88 -7.86 16.88
C VAL A 312 10.85 -6.87 16.33
N PHE A 313 9.72 -7.37 15.82
CA PHE A 313 8.70 -6.54 15.17
C PHE A 313 7.58 -6.16 16.16
N PRO A 314 7.37 -4.85 16.42
CA PRO A 314 6.51 -4.41 17.52
C PRO A 314 5.01 -4.47 17.24
N ASP A 315 4.59 -4.65 15.98
CA ASP A 315 3.18 -4.66 15.58
C ASP A 315 2.42 -5.85 16.21
N THR A 316 1.13 -5.68 16.50
CA THR A 316 0.31 -6.78 17.04
C THR A 316 0.05 -7.87 15.99
N LEU A 317 0.13 -7.53 14.70
CA LEU A 317 -0.04 -8.45 13.60
C LEU A 317 1.28 -9.15 13.24
N TYR A 318 1.18 -10.40 12.81
CA TYR A 318 2.30 -11.19 12.29
C TYR A 318 1.80 -12.04 11.13
N HIS A 319 2.45 -11.97 9.97
CA HIS A 319 2.03 -12.73 8.80
C HIS A 319 2.77 -14.08 8.77
N THR A 320 1.99 -15.16 8.74
CA THR A 320 2.50 -16.55 8.75
C THR A 320 2.69 -17.13 7.34
N GLY A 321 2.26 -16.39 6.31
CA GLY A 321 2.26 -16.83 4.92
C GLY A 321 1.23 -17.92 4.69
N GLY A 322 1.70 -19.11 4.32
CA GLY A 322 0.92 -20.32 4.23
C GLY A 322 0.22 -20.48 2.89
N ASP A 323 0.71 -19.90 1.81
CA ASP A 323 0.20 -20.09 0.46
C ASP A 323 0.86 -21.26 -0.30
N GLU A 324 0.23 -21.61 -1.42
CA GLU A 324 0.76 -22.47 -2.49
C GLU A 324 1.42 -23.81 -2.10
N ILE A 325 0.95 -24.47 -1.04
CA ILE A 325 1.42 -25.82 -0.72
C ILE A 325 1.15 -26.78 -1.87
N ASN A 326 2.23 -27.38 -2.37
CA ASN A 326 2.17 -28.44 -3.34
C ASN A 326 2.10 -29.81 -2.65
N SER A 327 0.95 -30.47 -2.71
CA SER A 327 0.73 -31.79 -2.09
C SER A 327 1.70 -32.86 -2.59
N LYS A 328 2.10 -32.83 -3.87
CA LYS A 328 2.98 -33.84 -4.46
C LYS A 328 4.35 -33.86 -3.77
N CYS A 329 4.86 -32.70 -3.37
CA CYS A 329 6.10 -32.57 -2.62
C CYS A 329 6.09 -33.39 -1.31
N TRP A 330 4.95 -33.44 -0.63
CA TRP A 330 4.76 -34.21 0.60
C TRP A 330 4.36 -35.68 0.33
N GLU A 331 3.57 -35.93 -0.71
CA GLU A 331 3.12 -37.28 -1.08
C GLU A 331 4.27 -38.16 -1.60
N ASP A 332 5.29 -37.56 -2.22
CA ASP A 332 6.48 -38.27 -2.70
C ASP A 332 7.56 -38.44 -1.61
N ASP A 333 7.47 -37.72 -0.49
CA ASP A 333 8.40 -37.90 0.64
C ASP A 333 8.01 -39.14 1.46
N ALA A 334 8.95 -40.08 1.62
CA ALA A 334 8.70 -41.35 2.28
C ALA A 334 8.30 -41.21 3.76
N THR A 335 8.82 -40.20 4.46
CA THR A 335 8.52 -39.97 5.89
C THR A 335 7.14 -39.35 6.06
N VAL A 336 6.82 -38.35 5.24
CA VAL A 336 5.53 -37.66 5.26
C VAL A 336 4.41 -38.59 4.81
N LYS A 337 4.62 -39.33 3.72
CA LYS A 337 3.66 -40.32 3.22
C LYS A 337 3.33 -41.38 4.27
N LYS A 338 4.35 -41.93 4.93
CA LYS A 338 4.16 -42.91 6.01
C LYS A 338 3.31 -42.32 7.15
N HIS A 339 3.57 -41.08 7.56
CA HIS A 339 2.78 -40.41 8.59
C HIS A 339 1.32 -40.23 8.18
N MET A 340 1.07 -39.80 6.93
CA MET A 340 -0.27 -39.66 6.37
C MET A 340 -1.02 -41.00 6.35
N ASP A 341 -0.37 -42.08 5.92
CA ASP A 341 -0.93 -43.44 5.92
C ASP A 341 -1.27 -43.92 7.34
N GLU A 342 -0.37 -43.71 8.31
CA GLU A 342 -0.55 -44.12 9.71
C GLU A 342 -1.69 -43.36 10.42
N HIS A 343 -1.93 -42.11 10.03
CA HIS A 343 -2.97 -41.25 10.64
C HIS A 343 -4.25 -41.16 9.79
N ASN A 344 -4.30 -41.85 8.64
CA ASN A 344 -5.40 -41.79 7.68
C ASN A 344 -5.77 -40.34 7.30
N MET A 345 -4.74 -39.57 6.91
CA MET A 345 -4.84 -38.15 6.58
C MET A 345 -4.44 -37.90 5.11
N THR A 346 -5.04 -36.89 4.50
CA THR A 346 -4.58 -36.35 3.21
C THR A 346 -3.49 -35.28 3.42
N ALA A 347 -2.73 -34.93 2.37
CA ALA A 347 -1.77 -33.83 2.42
C ALA A 347 -2.42 -32.50 2.83
N LYS A 348 -3.68 -32.31 2.45
CA LYS A 348 -4.49 -31.15 2.84
C LYS A 348 -4.85 -31.17 4.32
N ASP A 349 -5.26 -32.32 4.87
CA ASP A 349 -5.51 -32.44 6.32
C ASP A 349 -4.21 -32.16 7.11
N LEU A 350 -3.07 -32.61 6.59
CA LEU A 350 -1.76 -32.34 7.17
C LEU A 350 -1.42 -30.86 7.14
N TRP A 351 -1.67 -30.18 6.02
CA TRP A 351 -1.51 -28.72 5.90
C TRP A 351 -2.37 -27.99 6.94
N PHE A 352 -3.66 -28.29 7.04
CA PHE A 352 -4.54 -27.67 8.04
C PHE A 352 -4.05 -27.86 9.48
N ASN A 353 -3.62 -29.07 9.81
CA ASN A 353 -3.18 -29.39 11.16
C ASN A 353 -1.86 -28.67 11.49
N TRP A 354 -0.92 -28.65 10.54
CA TRP A 354 0.34 -27.94 10.69
C TRP A 354 0.13 -26.44 10.84
N THR A 355 -0.71 -25.85 9.99
CA THR A 355 -1.05 -24.42 10.04
C THR A 355 -1.76 -24.05 11.33
N ASN A 356 -2.75 -24.83 11.79
CA ASN A 356 -3.40 -24.59 13.08
C ASN A 356 -2.39 -24.61 14.24
N ARG A 357 -1.44 -25.54 14.23
CA ARG A 357 -0.39 -25.62 15.25
C ARG A 357 0.47 -24.35 15.28
N LEU A 358 0.80 -23.79 14.13
CA LEU A 358 1.52 -22.51 14.02
C LEU A 358 0.66 -21.33 14.50
N LEU A 359 -0.59 -21.23 14.03
CA LEU A 359 -1.50 -20.16 14.44
C LEU A 359 -1.77 -20.19 15.95
N ASP A 360 -1.95 -21.38 16.54
CA ASP A 360 -2.12 -21.55 17.98
C ASP A 360 -0.89 -21.05 18.74
N PHE A 361 0.32 -21.30 18.26
CA PHE A 361 1.54 -20.78 18.86
C PHE A 361 1.62 -19.25 18.78
N VAL A 362 1.30 -18.68 17.61
CA VAL A 362 1.28 -17.21 17.40
C VAL A 362 0.26 -16.53 18.32
N ILE A 363 -0.93 -17.09 18.46
CA ILE A 363 -2.02 -16.55 19.28
C ILE A 363 -1.74 -16.75 20.77
N ASN A 364 -1.45 -17.99 21.18
CA ASN A 364 -1.45 -18.37 22.59
C ASN A 364 -0.12 -18.12 23.28
N ASP A 365 1.01 -18.31 22.59
CA ASP A 365 2.34 -18.15 23.19
C ASP A 365 2.92 -16.77 22.87
N ARG A 366 2.81 -16.33 21.61
CA ARG A 366 3.38 -15.05 21.16
C ARG A 366 2.46 -13.86 21.38
N LYS A 367 1.18 -14.10 21.68
CA LYS A 367 0.15 -13.07 21.92
C LYS A 367 0.03 -12.08 20.75
N LYS A 368 0.21 -12.57 19.53
CA LYS A 368 0.03 -11.81 18.29
C LYS A 368 -1.25 -12.26 17.59
N ARG A 369 -1.74 -11.43 16.67
CA ARG A 369 -2.87 -11.76 15.81
C ARG A 369 -2.33 -12.19 14.44
N PRO A 370 -2.51 -13.45 14.03
CA PRO A 370 -1.93 -13.93 12.78
C PRO A 370 -2.67 -13.39 11.56
N ILE A 371 -1.92 -13.11 10.50
CA ILE A 371 -2.40 -12.99 9.13
C ILE A 371 -1.93 -14.23 8.36
N ILE A 372 -2.79 -14.75 7.50
CA ILE A 372 -2.48 -15.88 6.63
C ILE A 372 -3.05 -15.63 5.24
N TRP A 373 -2.36 -16.10 4.20
CA TRP A 373 -2.95 -16.15 2.86
C TRP A 373 -4.19 -17.05 2.85
N GLU A 374 -5.07 -16.84 1.89
CA GLU A 374 -6.37 -17.50 1.86
C GLU A 374 -6.30 -19.00 1.49
N ASP A 375 -5.20 -19.45 0.87
CA ASP A 375 -5.01 -20.77 0.28
C ASP A 375 -5.33 -21.92 1.21
N PRO A 376 -4.87 -21.91 2.47
CA PRO A 376 -5.21 -22.98 3.38
C PRO A 376 -6.73 -23.06 3.60
N LEU A 377 -7.48 -21.95 3.54
CA LEU A 377 -8.95 -21.96 3.66
C LEU A 377 -9.70 -22.17 2.33
N LYS A 378 -9.02 -22.17 1.17
CA LYS A 378 -9.71 -22.21 -0.13
C LYS A 378 -10.60 -23.43 -0.28
N ASP A 379 -10.13 -24.60 0.16
CA ASP A 379 -10.82 -25.85 -0.14
C ASP A 379 -11.56 -26.46 1.06
N GLY A 380 -11.68 -25.74 2.19
CA GLY A 380 -12.38 -26.21 3.39
C GLY A 380 -11.66 -25.83 4.68
N GLY A 381 -12.01 -26.49 5.79
CA GLY A 381 -11.37 -26.25 7.10
C GLY A 381 -11.87 -25.01 7.84
N SER A 382 -11.31 -24.78 9.02
CA SER A 382 -11.57 -23.60 9.83
C SER A 382 -10.32 -23.28 10.64
N TYR A 383 -10.02 -21.99 10.77
CA TYR A 383 -9.00 -21.46 11.66
C TYR A 383 -9.66 -20.68 12.81
N PRO A 384 -8.89 -20.34 13.87
CA PRO A 384 -9.34 -19.41 14.90
C PRO A 384 -9.91 -18.12 14.28
N LYS A 385 -11.02 -17.61 14.83
CA LYS A 385 -11.72 -16.44 14.27
C LYS A 385 -10.89 -15.16 14.36
N GLU A 386 -9.93 -15.13 15.27
CA GLU A 386 -8.96 -14.04 15.40
C GLU A 386 -8.02 -13.95 14.19
N THR A 387 -7.81 -15.03 13.43
CA THR A 387 -6.95 -15.04 12.24
C THR A 387 -7.52 -14.15 11.14
N ILE A 388 -6.69 -13.22 10.65
CA ILE A 388 -6.99 -12.38 9.49
C ILE A 388 -6.63 -13.16 8.23
N VAL A 389 -7.51 -13.13 7.23
CA VAL A 389 -7.28 -13.78 5.93
C VAL A 389 -6.89 -12.71 4.92
N GLN A 390 -5.68 -12.81 4.36
CA GLN A 390 -5.26 -12.02 3.22
C GLN A 390 -5.63 -12.75 1.93
N ILE A 391 -6.53 -12.17 1.15
CA ILE A 391 -6.98 -12.77 -0.11
C ILE A 391 -6.19 -12.19 -1.27
N TRP A 392 -5.84 -13.04 -2.22
CA TRP A 392 -5.33 -12.61 -3.52
C TRP A 392 -6.26 -12.99 -4.67
N THR A 393 -7.35 -13.69 -4.40
CA THR A 393 -8.45 -13.94 -5.34
C THR A 393 -9.68 -13.06 -5.04
N THR A 394 -10.75 -13.20 -5.83
CA THR A 394 -12.04 -12.53 -5.58
C THR A 394 -13.20 -13.54 -5.66
N PRO A 395 -14.34 -13.28 -4.99
CA PRO A 395 -14.62 -12.17 -4.08
C PRO A 395 -14.27 -12.46 -2.60
N ALA A 396 -14.00 -11.40 -1.83
CA ALA A 396 -13.68 -11.48 -0.40
C ALA A 396 -14.80 -12.08 0.49
N LYS A 397 -16.04 -12.01 0.00
CA LYS A 397 -17.26 -12.39 0.73
C LYS A 397 -17.18 -13.78 1.37
N LYS A 398 -16.51 -14.73 0.71
CA LYS A 398 -16.35 -16.10 1.22
C LYS A 398 -15.76 -16.12 2.63
N TYR A 399 -14.71 -15.35 2.88
CA TYR A 399 -13.98 -15.37 4.14
C TYR A 399 -14.62 -14.48 5.21
N THR A 400 -15.26 -13.37 4.80
CA THR A 400 -16.08 -12.58 5.72
C THR A 400 -17.31 -13.36 6.19
N ASP A 401 -17.95 -14.15 5.31
CA ASP A 401 -19.06 -15.05 5.69
C ASP A 401 -18.61 -16.16 6.66
N LEU A 402 -17.35 -16.61 6.55
CA LEU A 402 -16.74 -17.52 7.51
C LEU A 402 -16.40 -16.83 8.85
N GLY A 403 -16.56 -15.52 8.97
CA GLY A 403 -16.33 -14.77 10.21
C GLY A 403 -14.89 -14.31 10.43
N HIS A 404 -14.07 -14.26 9.39
CA HIS A 404 -12.72 -13.72 9.45
C HIS A 404 -12.68 -12.25 9.01
N ASP A 405 -11.81 -11.46 9.63
CA ASP A 405 -11.40 -10.19 9.06
C ASP A 405 -10.54 -10.45 7.82
N VAL A 406 -10.70 -9.61 6.80
CA VAL A 406 -10.08 -9.80 5.49
C VAL A 406 -9.24 -8.59 5.09
N ILE A 407 -8.02 -8.86 4.62
CA ILE A 407 -7.17 -7.93 3.88
C ILE A 407 -7.28 -8.29 2.40
N VAL A 408 -7.59 -7.31 1.55
CA VAL A 408 -7.79 -7.53 0.12
C VAL A 408 -6.54 -7.16 -0.68
N SER A 409 -5.96 -8.16 -1.32
CA SER A 409 -4.76 -8.05 -2.17
C SER A 409 -4.98 -8.73 -3.52
N SER A 410 -6.20 -8.65 -4.07
CA SER A 410 -6.59 -9.37 -5.28
C SER A 410 -5.60 -9.21 -6.44
N TYR A 411 -5.08 -10.31 -7.00
CA TYR A 411 -4.15 -10.30 -8.12
C TYR A 411 -4.72 -9.64 -9.37
N ASP A 412 -6.05 -9.65 -9.52
CA ASP A 412 -6.72 -9.00 -10.64
C ASP A 412 -6.68 -7.48 -10.55
N TYR A 413 -6.34 -6.89 -9.40
CA TYR A 413 -6.38 -5.45 -9.20
C TYR A 413 -5.11 -4.89 -8.58
N PHE A 414 -4.56 -5.54 -7.55
CA PHE A 414 -3.54 -4.98 -6.67
C PHE A 414 -2.15 -5.61 -6.80
N TYR A 415 -1.94 -6.60 -7.68
CA TYR A 415 -0.60 -7.11 -8.00
C TYR A 415 0.11 -6.18 -8.98
N LEU A 416 1.27 -5.67 -8.58
CA LEU A 416 1.99 -4.63 -9.30
C LEU A 416 3.11 -5.19 -10.19
N ASP A 417 3.49 -6.45 -10.01
CA ASP A 417 4.47 -7.25 -10.75
C ASP A 417 3.94 -7.77 -12.11
N CYS A 418 2.61 -7.85 -12.27
CA CYS A 418 1.98 -8.43 -13.47
C CYS A 418 2.32 -7.69 -14.77
N GLY A 419 2.37 -8.45 -15.87
CA GLY A 419 2.45 -7.93 -17.24
C GLY A 419 3.86 -7.63 -17.73
N HIS A 420 4.90 -8.19 -17.11
CA HIS A 420 6.30 -8.08 -17.52
C HIS A 420 6.86 -9.31 -18.26
N GLY A 421 5.96 -10.20 -18.66
CA GLY A 421 6.28 -11.47 -19.29
C GLY A 421 6.62 -12.57 -18.29
N GLY A 422 7.03 -13.74 -18.79
CA GLY A 422 7.56 -14.82 -17.97
C GLY A 422 9.04 -14.62 -17.65
N TRP A 423 9.47 -15.05 -16.48
CA TRP A 423 10.87 -14.97 -16.03
C TRP A 423 11.61 -16.31 -16.05
N VAL A 424 10.89 -17.42 -16.20
CA VAL A 424 11.47 -18.77 -16.29
C VAL A 424 12.33 -18.94 -17.55
N GLY A 425 13.43 -19.68 -17.42
CA GLY A 425 14.36 -19.94 -18.52
C GLY A 425 13.89 -21.02 -19.50
N ASN A 426 14.54 -21.07 -20.68
CA ASN A 426 14.29 -22.07 -21.74
C ASN A 426 12.80 -22.22 -22.14
N ASP A 427 12.12 -21.10 -22.36
CA ASP A 427 10.70 -21.07 -22.70
C ASP A 427 10.48 -20.91 -24.21
N GLU A 428 10.21 -22.02 -24.91
CA GLU A 428 9.95 -22.02 -26.36
C GLU A 428 8.62 -21.36 -26.75
N ARG A 429 7.73 -21.05 -25.80
CA ARG A 429 6.45 -20.37 -26.10
C ARG A 429 6.65 -18.98 -26.71
N PHE A 430 7.82 -18.35 -26.50
CA PHE A 430 8.19 -17.09 -27.14
C PHE A 430 8.56 -17.22 -28.63
N ILE A 431 8.82 -18.44 -29.12
CA ILE A 431 9.10 -18.66 -30.54
C ILE A 431 7.77 -18.71 -31.28
N SER A 432 7.33 -17.56 -31.80
CA SER A 432 6.14 -17.51 -32.66
C SER A 432 6.40 -18.25 -33.98
N PRO A 433 5.66 -19.35 -34.26
CA PRO A 433 5.88 -20.13 -35.48
C PRO A 433 5.45 -19.37 -36.74
N LEU A 434 4.44 -18.50 -36.62
CA LEU A 434 3.84 -17.78 -37.75
C LEU A 434 4.19 -16.29 -37.76
N GLN A 435 4.79 -15.77 -36.68
CA GLN A 435 5.09 -14.34 -36.47
C GLN A 435 3.87 -13.43 -36.74
N ALA A 436 2.67 -13.91 -36.40
CA ALA A 436 1.40 -13.23 -36.64
C ALA A 436 0.36 -13.61 -35.58
N GLU A 437 -0.58 -12.71 -35.31
CA GLU A 437 -1.70 -12.97 -34.40
C GLU A 437 -2.61 -14.07 -34.97
N THR A 438 -2.71 -15.18 -34.24
CA THR A 438 -3.56 -16.32 -34.59
C THR A 438 -4.26 -16.85 -33.34
N GLN A 439 -5.25 -17.73 -33.51
CA GLN A 439 -5.86 -18.40 -32.35
C GLN A 439 -4.85 -19.28 -31.59
N ASP A 440 -3.88 -19.86 -32.31
CA ASP A 440 -2.88 -20.77 -31.76
C ASP A 440 -1.68 -20.04 -31.13
N ASP A 441 -1.46 -18.75 -31.45
CA ASP A 441 -0.39 -17.93 -30.88
C ASP A 441 -0.94 -16.64 -30.23
N ARG A 442 -1.83 -16.82 -29.25
CA ARG A 442 -2.25 -15.73 -28.38
C ARG A 442 -1.23 -15.40 -27.29
N PHE A 443 -0.34 -16.33 -26.97
CA PHE A 443 0.70 -16.11 -25.96
C PHE A 443 1.54 -14.88 -26.29
N ASN A 444 2.02 -14.77 -27.54
CA ASN A 444 2.84 -13.64 -28.01
C ASN A 444 2.01 -12.45 -28.53
N TYR A 445 0.78 -12.69 -28.98
CA TYR A 445 -0.08 -11.67 -29.59
C TYR A 445 -1.37 -11.46 -28.78
N GLY A 446 -1.35 -10.44 -27.91
CA GLY A 446 -2.52 -10.00 -27.14
C GLY A 446 -2.82 -10.80 -25.87
N GLY A 447 -2.08 -11.87 -25.59
CA GLY A 447 -2.20 -12.67 -24.36
C GLY A 447 -1.22 -12.25 -23.26
N SER A 448 -0.85 -13.22 -22.41
CA SER A 448 -0.11 -12.96 -21.18
C SER A 448 1.39 -12.74 -21.34
N GLY A 449 1.98 -13.17 -22.46
CA GLY A 449 3.43 -13.13 -22.68
C GLY A 449 4.24 -13.86 -21.61
N GLY A 450 3.63 -14.81 -20.89
CA GLY A 450 4.27 -15.57 -19.82
C GLY A 450 4.07 -15.02 -18.40
N SER A 451 3.52 -13.81 -18.23
CA SER A 451 3.15 -13.32 -16.90
C SER A 451 1.80 -13.91 -16.49
N TRP A 452 1.79 -14.77 -15.47
CA TRP A 452 0.59 -15.53 -15.10
C TRP A 452 -0.61 -14.65 -14.74
N CYS A 453 -0.36 -13.49 -14.11
CA CYS A 453 -1.37 -12.52 -13.72
C CYS A 453 -1.50 -11.35 -14.71
N ALA A 454 -1.01 -11.46 -15.95
CA ALA A 454 -1.18 -10.42 -16.97
C ALA A 454 -2.67 -10.01 -17.17
N PRO A 455 -2.95 -8.78 -17.63
CA PRO A 455 -2.02 -7.72 -18.03
C PRO A 455 -1.51 -6.90 -16.82
N VAL A 456 -0.64 -5.91 -17.10
CA VAL A 456 -0.28 -4.85 -16.15
C VAL A 456 -1.55 -4.23 -15.55
N LYS A 457 -1.60 -4.10 -14.23
CA LYS A 457 -2.71 -3.42 -13.54
C LYS A 457 -2.49 -1.92 -13.63
N THR A 458 -3.25 -1.25 -14.49
CA THR A 458 -3.17 0.21 -14.62
C THR A 458 -3.73 0.88 -13.36
N TRP A 459 -3.38 2.15 -13.15
CA TRP A 459 -3.94 2.92 -12.04
C TRP A 459 -5.48 3.00 -12.10
N GLN A 460 -6.07 3.04 -13.30
CA GLN A 460 -7.53 3.03 -13.48
C GLN A 460 -8.14 1.72 -12.98
N ARG A 461 -7.51 0.58 -13.31
CA ARG A 461 -7.98 -0.74 -12.89
C ARG A 461 -7.97 -0.84 -11.37
N ILE A 462 -6.85 -0.47 -10.74
CA ILE A 462 -6.69 -0.38 -9.29
C ILE A 462 -7.77 0.52 -8.67
N TYR A 463 -7.88 1.77 -9.15
CA TYR A 463 -8.79 2.77 -8.60
C TYR A 463 -10.26 2.36 -8.70
N SER A 464 -10.62 1.65 -9.77
CA SER A 464 -12.01 1.26 -10.04
C SER A 464 -12.55 0.15 -9.15
N TYR A 465 -11.68 -0.55 -8.40
CA TYR A 465 -12.07 -1.75 -7.68
C TYR A 465 -12.88 -1.45 -6.42
N ASP A 466 -13.97 -2.20 -6.23
CA ASP A 466 -14.76 -2.16 -4.99
C ASP A 466 -14.47 -3.37 -4.12
N MET A 467 -13.68 -3.16 -3.06
CA MET A 467 -13.36 -4.23 -2.11
C MET A 467 -14.56 -4.66 -1.25
N THR A 468 -15.63 -3.87 -1.22
CA THR A 468 -16.82 -4.09 -0.37
C THR A 468 -17.99 -4.69 -1.13
N LEU A 469 -17.86 -4.86 -2.44
CA LEU A 469 -18.97 -5.29 -3.30
C LEU A 469 -19.52 -6.66 -2.86
N GLY A 470 -20.82 -6.69 -2.58
CA GLY A 470 -21.54 -7.91 -2.19
C GLY A 470 -21.32 -8.35 -0.73
N ILE A 471 -20.61 -7.56 0.07
CA ILE A 471 -20.41 -7.81 1.49
C ILE A 471 -21.44 -7.01 2.28
N SER A 472 -22.24 -7.70 3.09
CA SER A 472 -23.23 -7.04 3.95
C SER A 472 -22.56 -6.41 5.17
N GLU A 473 -23.05 -5.26 5.63
CA GLU A 473 -22.64 -4.67 6.92
C GLU A 473 -22.84 -5.62 8.10
N SER A 474 -23.74 -6.60 7.98
CA SER A 474 -24.00 -7.63 9.00
C SER A 474 -23.17 -8.92 8.82
N SER A 475 -22.23 -8.95 7.87
CA SER A 475 -21.31 -10.09 7.70
C SER A 475 -20.53 -10.32 9.01
N PRO A 476 -20.31 -11.58 9.43
CA PRO A 476 -19.65 -11.87 10.70
C PRO A 476 -18.17 -11.43 10.71
N GLY A 477 -17.52 -11.40 9.54
CA GLY A 477 -16.20 -10.82 9.33
C GLY A 477 -16.26 -9.51 8.53
N LYS A 478 -15.16 -8.77 8.48
CA LYS A 478 -15.11 -7.44 7.83
C LYS A 478 -13.90 -7.29 6.92
N ILE A 479 -14.02 -6.44 5.91
CA ILE A 479 -12.84 -5.93 5.19
C ILE A 479 -12.17 -4.90 6.09
N ILE A 480 -10.97 -5.20 6.58
CA ILE A 480 -10.20 -4.27 7.42
C ILE A 480 -9.28 -3.37 6.59
N GLY A 481 -9.09 -3.72 5.32
CA GLY A 481 -8.42 -2.90 4.31
C GLY A 481 -7.83 -3.72 3.17
N GLY A 482 -6.75 -3.23 2.58
CA GLY A 482 -6.13 -3.86 1.42
C GLY A 482 -4.65 -3.56 1.29
N GLU A 483 -3.98 -4.32 0.42
CA GLU A 483 -2.58 -4.14 0.10
C GLU A 483 -2.32 -4.20 -1.39
N ALA A 484 -1.42 -3.34 -1.86
CA ALA A 484 -0.81 -3.50 -3.17
C ALA A 484 0.43 -4.40 -3.04
N ALA A 485 0.46 -5.50 -3.78
CA ALA A 485 1.53 -6.49 -3.68
C ALA A 485 2.59 -6.25 -4.76
N MET A 486 3.85 -6.17 -4.34
CA MET A 486 5.02 -6.14 -5.20
C MET A 486 5.83 -7.40 -4.97
N TRP A 487 5.53 -8.45 -5.73
CA TRP A 487 6.41 -9.61 -5.88
C TRP A 487 7.64 -9.24 -6.71
N SER A 488 8.75 -9.92 -6.44
CA SER A 488 10.07 -9.46 -6.87
C SER A 488 10.84 -10.43 -7.75
N GLU A 489 10.18 -11.34 -8.45
CA GLU A 489 10.83 -12.24 -9.43
C GLU A 489 11.51 -11.44 -10.55
N GLN A 490 10.89 -10.31 -10.95
CA GLN A 490 11.40 -9.40 -11.99
C GLN A 490 11.54 -7.94 -11.51
N THR A 491 11.53 -7.71 -10.21
CA THR A 491 11.67 -6.38 -9.61
C THR A 491 12.91 -6.34 -8.72
N GLY A 492 13.67 -5.25 -8.81
CA GLY A 492 14.80 -4.96 -7.94
C GLY A 492 14.93 -3.46 -7.73
N HIS A 493 15.93 -3.03 -6.96
CA HIS A 493 16.07 -1.63 -6.53
C HIS A 493 16.12 -0.60 -7.68
N THR A 494 16.54 -1.00 -8.88
CA THR A 494 16.67 -0.13 -10.06
C THR A 494 15.33 0.25 -10.69
N VAL A 495 14.28 -0.56 -10.49
CA VAL A 495 12.96 -0.38 -11.11
C VAL A 495 11.83 -0.24 -10.09
N LEU A 496 12.11 -0.48 -8.80
CA LEU A 496 11.12 -0.51 -7.72
C LEU A 496 10.14 0.67 -7.75
N GLU A 497 10.66 1.89 -7.80
CA GLU A 497 9.82 3.09 -7.65
C GLU A 497 8.86 3.27 -8.82
N GLY A 498 9.29 3.01 -10.06
CA GLY A 498 8.42 3.07 -11.23
C GLY A 498 7.39 1.93 -11.24
N ARG A 499 7.73 0.79 -10.64
CA ARG A 499 6.79 -0.32 -10.47
C ARG A 499 5.75 -0.01 -9.38
N LEU A 500 6.15 0.57 -8.26
CA LEU A 500 5.23 0.93 -7.17
C LEU A 500 4.36 2.15 -7.50
N TRP A 501 4.94 3.20 -8.06
CA TRP A 501 4.31 4.52 -8.16
C TRP A 501 4.10 4.94 -9.61
N PRO A 502 2.93 5.52 -9.96
CA PRO A 502 1.88 6.00 -9.04
C PRO A 502 0.77 4.97 -8.78
N ARG A 503 0.90 3.72 -9.23
CA ARG A 503 -0.15 2.70 -9.10
C ARG A 503 -0.57 2.46 -7.65
N SER A 504 0.38 2.43 -6.72
CA SER A 504 0.10 2.33 -5.27
C SER A 504 -0.61 3.57 -4.71
N ALA A 505 -0.44 4.75 -5.33
CA ALA A 505 -1.19 5.94 -4.94
C ALA A 505 -2.69 5.77 -5.26
N ALA A 506 -3.03 5.16 -6.40
CA ALA A 506 -4.42 4.83 -6.73
C ALA A 506 -5.03 3.87 -5.70
N ALA A 507 -4.28 2.85 -5.28
CA ALA A 507 -4.70 1.94 -4.21
C ALA A 507 -4.88 2.70 -2.88
N ALA A 508 -3.95 3.59 -2.55
CA ALA A 508 -3.99 4.37 -1.31
C ALA A 508 -5.28 5.20 -1.16
N GLU A 509 -5.80 5.78 -2.24
CA GLU A 509 -7.07 6.50 -2.19
C GLU A 509 -8.27 5.57 -2.07
N VAL A 510 -8.28 4.42 -2.78
CA VAL A 510 -9.32 3.38 -2.57
C VAL A 510 -9.35 2.97 -1.09
N PHE A 511 -8.19 2.87 -0.45
CA PHE A 511 -8.08 2.49 0.95
C PHE A 511 -8.37 3.65 1.94
N TRP A 512 -8.18 4.90 1.53
CA TRP A 512 -8.38 6.08 2.37
C TRP A 512 -9.79 6.65 2.26
N SER A 513 -10.28 6.91 1.05
CA SER A 513 -11.55 7.61 0.82
C SER A 513 -12.69 6.65 0.46
N GLY A 514 -12.37 5.38 0.21
CA GLY A 514 -13.31 4.39 -0.25
C GLY A 514 -13.79 4.65 -1.68
N SER A 515 -14.64 3.75 -2.17
CA SER A 515 -15.10 3.80 -3.56
C SER A 515 -16.28 4.75 -3.80
N TYR A 516 -16.87 5.28 -2.74
CA TYR A 516 -18.07 6.12 -2.77
C TYR A 516 -17.78 7.49 -2.15
N ASP A 517 -18.49 8.52 -2.59
CA ASP A 517 -18.45 9.84 -1.97
C ASP A 517 -19.45 9.98 -0.81
N GLU A 518 -19.51 11.17 -0.18
CA GLU A 518 -20.40 11.45 0.94
C GLU A 518 -21.89 11.37 0.60
N ASP A 519 -22.22 11.54 -0.68
CA ASP A 519 -23.57 11.41 -1.24
C ASP A 519 -23.86 9.97 -1.73
N ASN A 520 -22.95 9.03 -1.45
CA ASN A 520 -23.01 7.62 -1.84
C ASN A 520 -23.00 7.40 -3.37
N ASN A 521 -22.44 8.34 -4.14
CA ASN A 521 -22.17 8.14 -5.56
C ASN A 521 -20.87 7.38 -5.76
N ARG A 522 -20.85 6.49 -6.75
CA ARG A 522 -19.64 5.75 -7.12
C ARG A 522 -18.60 6.72 -7.69
N ARG A 523 -17.41 6.77 -7.08
CA ARG A 523 -16.27 7.50 -7.63
C ARG A 523 -15.79 6.82 -8.91
N THR A 524 -15.49 7.62 -9.92
CA THR A 524 -15.07 7.15 -11.25
C THR A 524 -13.66 7.65 -11.57
N VAL A 525 -13.05 7.05 -12.60
CA VAL A 525 -11.73 7.49 -13.10
C VAL A 525 -11.75 8.95 -13.59
N LYS A 526 -12.90 9.46 -14.01
CA LYS A 526 -13.09 10.86 -14.42
C LYS A 526 -12.92 11.82 -13.24
N ASP A 527 -13.40 11.44 -12.06
CA ASP A 527 -13.38 12.29 -10.86
C ASP A 527 -11.99 12.45 -10.24
N VAL A 528 -11.07 11.57 -10.59
CA VAL A 528 -9.71 11.49 -10.03
C VAL A 528 -8.62 11.88 -11.02
N ALA A 529 -8.87 11.79 -12.33
CA ALA A 529 -7.84 11.94 -13.37
C ALA A 529 -6.96 13.18 -13.17
N GLU A 530 -7.55 14.37 -13.02
CA GLU A 530 -6.79 15.62 -12.89
C GLU A 530 -5.89 15.65 -11.66
N ARG A 531 -6.46 15.36 -10.48
CA ARG A 531 -5.73 15.36 -9.21
C ARG A 531 -4.71 14.23 -9.11
N PHE A 532 -4.95 13.09 -9.77
CA PHE A 532 -3.98 12.00 -9.85
C PHE A 532 -2.80 12.35 -10.77
N HIS A 533 -3.06 13.05 -11.88
CA HIS A 533 -1.98 13.61 -12.70
C HIS A 533 -1.12 14.59 -11.91
N ASP A 534 -1.75 15.56 -11.24
CA ASP A 534 -1.03 16.56 -10.45
C ASP A 534 -0.17 15.88 -9.37
N TRP A 535 -0.78 14.96 -8.62
CA TRP A 535 -0.10 14.20 -7.58
C TRP A 535 1.08 13.38 -8.10
N ASN A 536 0.94 12.71 -9.25
CA ASN A 536 2.04 11.95 -9.84
C ASN A 536 3.27 12.84 -10.13
N TYR A 537 3.07 14.01 -10.73
CA TYR A 537 4.17 14.94 -10.97
C TYR A 537 4.72 15.54 -9.66
N ARG A 538 3.88 15.68 -8.63
CA ARG A 538 4.33 16.15 -7.32
C ARG A 538 5.19 15.10 -6.60
N LEU A 539 4.84 13.82 -6.69
CA LEU A 539 5.70 12.72 -6.21
C LEU A 539 7.07 12.76 -6.88
N GLN A 540 7.12 13.02 -8.20
CA GLN A 540 8.39 13.22 -8.93
C GLN A 540 9.17 14.42 -8.41
N ALA A 541 8.51 15.55 -8.15
CA ALA A 541 9.15 16.73 -7.56
C ALA A 541 9.69 16.47 -6.14
N ARG A 542 9.06 15.56 -5.38
CA ARG A 542 9.54 15.06 -4.08
C ARG A 542 10.63 13.99 -4.19
N GLY A 543 11.10 13.67 -5.40
CA GLY A 543 12.20 12.74 -5.63
C GLY A 543 11.80 11.26 -5.68
N ILE A 544 10.52 10.94 -5.85
CA ILE A 544 10.05 9.57 -6.12
C ILE A 544 10.06 9.36 -7.64
N ASN A 545 10.74 8.32 -8.14
CA ASN A 545 10.75 8.02 -9.60
C ASN A 545 9.45 7.35 -10.05
N SER A 546 8.33 8.05 -9.87
CA SER A 546 6.99 7.63 -10.23
C SER A 546 6.80 7.63 -11.75
N GLU A 547 6.17 6.59 -12.30
CA GLU A 547 6.02 6.39 -13.74
C GLU A 547 5.07 7.44 -14.37
N PRO A 548 5.37 7.99 -15.56
CA PRO A 548 4.42 8.80 -16.31
C PRO A 548 3.19 7.99 -16.75
N ILE A 549 1.99 8.49 -16.45
CA ILE A 549 0.73 7.76 -16.74
C ILE A 549 0.06 8.14 -18.06
N GLN A 550 0.39 9.32 -18.62
CA GLN A 550 -0.04 9.80 -19.94
C GLN A 550 0.98 10.83 -20.48
N PRO A 551 0.95 11.16 -21.78
CA PRO A 551 1.70 12.31 -22.30
C PRO A 551 1.40 13.59 -21.51
N LYS A 552 2.42 14.42 -21.25
CA LYS A 552 2.27 15.69 -20.50
C LYS A 552 1.24 16.65 -21.14
N TYR A 553 0.98 16.52 -22.44
CA TYR A 553 -0.11 17.22 -23.11
C TYR A 553 -1.47 16.96 -22.44
N CYS A 554 -1.77 15.71 -22.08
CA CYS A 554 -3.04 15.33 -21.47
C CYS A 554 -3.22 15.94 -20.09
N ALA A 555 -2.16 15.89 -19.25
CA ALA A 555 -2.16 16.56 -17.96
C ALA A 555 -2.34 18.09 -18.06
N LYS A 556 -1.87 18.71 -19.16
CA LYS A 556 -2.06 20.17 -19.40
C LYS A 556 -3.40 20.53 -20.04
N ASN A 557 -4.10 19.55 -20.62
CA ASN A 557 -5.36 19.75 -21.32
C ASN A 557 -6.39 18.71 -20.87
N PRO A 558 -6.95 18.86 -19.64
CA PRO A 558 -7.92 17.92 -19.09
C PRO A 558 -9.08 17.65 -20.05
N GLY A 559 -9.52 16.38 -20.11
CA GLY A 559 -10.62 15.92 -20.97
C GLY A 559 -10.27 15.74 -22.46
N LEU A 560 -9.18 16.33 -22.98
CA LEU A 560 -8.83 16.21 -24.40
C LEU A 560 -8.14 14.90 -24.78
N CYS A 561 -7.78 14.07 -23.80
CA CYS A 561 -7.22 12.74 -24.00
C CYS A 561 -8.17 11.62 -23.54
N ASP A 562 -9.43 11.95 -23.27
CA ASP A 562 -10.43 10.97 -22.88
C ASP A 562 -10.82 10.11 -24.09
N LEU A 563 -11.15 8.83 -23.84
CA LEU A 563 -11.54 7.89 -24.90
C LEU A 563 -12.83 8.33 -25.62
N HIS A 564 -13.70 9.04 -24.90
CA HIS A 564 -14.95 9.57 -25.40
C HIS A 564 -14.96 11.08 -25.23
N ALA A 565 -15.64 11.77 -26.16
CA ALA A 565 -15.78 13.21 -26.10
C ALA A 565 -16.44 13.63 -24.77
N PRO A 566 -15.93 14.69 -24.11
CA PRO A 566 -16.60 15.24 -22.94
C PRO A 566 -17.99 15.79 -23.33
N ASP A 567 -18.90 15.82 -22.36
CA ASP A 567 -20.27 16.28 -22.60
C ASP A 567 -20.28 17.70 -23.20
N GLY A 568 -20.85 17.85 -24.40
CA GLY A 568 -20.96 19.13 -25.11
C GLY A 568 -19.85 19.45 -26.13
N TYR A 569 -19.00 18.47 -26.47
CA TYR A 569 -18.06 18.56 -27.60
C TYR A 569 -18.67 18.19 -28.94
#